data_AF-H2C178-F1
#
_entry.id   AF-H2C178-F1
#
_cell.length_a   1.000
_cell.length_b   1.000
_cell.length_c   1.000
_cell.angle_alpha   90.00
_cell.angle_beta   90.00
_cell.angle_gamma   90.00
#
_symmetry.space_group_name_H-M   'P 1'
#
loop_
_entity.id
_entity.type
_entity.pdbx_description
1 polymer ?
#
loop_
_entity_poly.entity_id
_entity_poly.type
_entity_poly.pdbx_seq_one_letter_code
_entity_poly.pdbx_strand_id
1 'polypeptide(L)'
;MLNIEEMLREVIDPETNYSIIDLKFLKGYSENKEGKVKITLSPPTFFCPPLFLYVILEEVKEKIPNSTINLVNHHDAERLTECINKGLKFHECYSGEASSEYEDVKKRFTFKRKGKGSLTQLSLNVNGEFCKLVAEAKDE
;
A
#
# COMPACT_ATOMS: atom_id res chain seq x y z
N MET A 1 14.66 19.25 -4.41
CA MET A 1 13.49 18.47 -4.86
C MET A 1 13.33 17.33 -3.89
N LEU A 2 12.15 17.13 -3.31
CA LEU A 2 11.82 15.90 -2.59
C LEU A 2 11.71 14.79 -3.63
N ASN A 3 12.50 13.72 -3.50
CA ASN A 3 12.40 12.59 -4.42
C ASN A 3 11.24 11.70 -3.98
N ILE A 4 10.05 11.92 -4.56
CA ILE A 4 8.82 11.17 -4.23
C ILE A 4 9.03 9.66 -4.43
N GLU A 5 9.77 9.24 -5.45
CA GLU A 5 10.05 7.83 -5.69
C GLU A 5 10.93 7.22 -4.59
N GLU A 6 11.92 7.94 -4.06
CA GLU A 6 12.72 7.46 -2.91
C GLU A 6 11.85 7.31 -1.66
N MET A 7 10.97 8.27 -1.38
CA MET A 7 10.04 8.17 -0.25
C MET A 7 9.09 6.99 -0.39
N LEU A 8 8.53 6.78 -1.58
CA LEU A 8 7.67 5.65 -1.88
C LEU A 8 8.45 4.33 -1.88
N ARG A 9 9.75 4.35 -2.21
CA ARG A 9 10.60 3.16 -2.18
C ARG A 9 10.75 2.61 -0.76
N GLU A 10 10.71 3.46 0.25
CA GLU A 10 10.75 3.05 1.66
C GLU A 10 9.42 2.44 2.16
N VAL A 11 8.32 2.63 1.43
CA VAL A 11 7.02 2.02 1.79
C VAL A 11 7.06 0.56 1.39
N ILE A 12 6.99 -0.32 2.37
CA ILE A 12 7.07 -1.76 2.17
C ILE A 12 5.68 -2.35 2.32
N ASP A 13 5.24 -3.11 1.32
CA ASP A 13 3.96 -3.82 1.39
C ASP A 13 3.97 -4.78 2.61
N PRO A 14 2.93 -4.86 3.44
CA PRO A 14 2.94 -5.71 4.64
C PRO A 14 2.82 -7.21 4.33
N GLU A 15 2.35 -7.60 3.14
CA GLU A 15 2.22 -9.00 2.73
C GLU A 15 3.47 -9.57 2.06
N THR A 16 4.37 -8.70 1.62
CA THR A 16 5.60 -9.05 0.91
C THR A 16 6.77 -8.27 1.51
N ASN A 17 8.01 -8.76 1.51
CA ASN A 17 9.13 -7.92 1.99
C ASN A 17 9.64 -6.92 0.94
N TYR A 18 8.77 -6.48 0.03
CA TYR A 18 9.15 -5.71 -1.15
C TYR A 18 8.59 -4.30 -1.07
N SER A 19 9.37 -3.36 -1.59
CA SER A 19 8.92 -1.98 -1.78
C SER A 19 7.73 -1.94 -2.74
N ILE A 20 6.78 -1.04 -2.50
CA ILE A 20 5.69 -0.79 -3.46
C ILE A 20 6.22 -0.30 -4.82
N ILE A 21 7.42 0.29 -4.87
CA ILE A 21 8.09 0.66 -6.12
C ILE A 21 8.61 -0.57 -6.85
N ASP A 22 9.23 -1.50 -6.13
CA ASP A 22 9.74 -2.75 -6.73
C ASP A 22 8.61 -3.67 -7.19
N LEU A 23 7.44 -3.57 -6.55
CA LEU A 23 6.19 -4.22 -6.96
C LEU A 23 5.41 -3.43 -8.04
N LYS A 24 5.97 -2.33 -8.54
CA LYS A 24 5.38 -1.48 -9.59
C LYS A 24 3.97 -0.94 -9.27
N PHE A 25 3.69 -0.65 -8.00
CA PHE A 25 2.42 -0.01 -7.61
C PHE A 25 2.29 1.38 -8.22
N LEU A 26 3.38 2.14 -8.28
CA LEU A 26 3.36 3.51 -8.76
C LEU A 26 3.11 3.55 -10.28
N LYS A 27 1.97 4.12 -10.68
CA LYS A 27 1.64 4.37 -12.09
C LYS A 27 1.95 5.80 -12.53
N GLY A 28 2.16 6.70 -11.57
CA GLY A 28 2.65 8.04 -11.82
C GLY A 28 2.33 9.00 -10.68
N TYR A 29 2.98 10.14 -10.68
CA TYR A 29 2.69 11.23 -9.77
C TYR A 29 2.88 12.58 -10.45
N SER A 30 2.25 13.62 -9.89
CA SER A 30 2.43 15.00 -10.33
C SER A 30 2.43 15.94 -9.13
N GLU A 31 3.29 16.93 -9.12
CA GLU A 31 3.32 17.98 -8.11
C GLU A 31 2.82 19.30 -8.71
N ASN A 32 1.89 19.98 -8.03
CA ASN A 32 1.41 21.29 -8.46
C ASN A 32 2.29 22.42 -7.93
N LYS A 33 2.04 23.66 -8.38
CA LYS A 33 2.80 24.85 -7.94
C LYS A 33 2.66 25.17 -6.44
N GLU A 34 1.68 24.59 -5.76
CA GLU A 34 1.44 24.76 -4.31
C GLU A 34 2.15 23.66 -3.48
N GLY A 35 2.87 22.74 -4.11
CA GLY A 35 3.52 21.59 -3.44
C GLY A 35 2.55 20.46 -3.07
N LYS A 36 1.32 20.46 -3.61
CA LYS A 36 0.41 19.32 -3.47
C LYS A 36 0.77 18.24 -4.47
N VAL A 37 0.92 17.02 -3.97
CA VAL A 37 1.30 15.86 -4.77
C VAL A 37 0.04 15.06 -5.10
N LYS A 38 -0.14 14.63 -6.34
CA LYS A 38 -1.10 13.60 -6.71
C LYS A 38 -0.34 12.33 -7.05
N ILE A 39 -0.71 11.21 -6.44
CA ILE A 39 -0.03 9.92 -6.61
C ILE A 39 -1.06 8.92 -7.11
N THR A 40 -0.78 8.23 -8.22
CA THR A 40 -1.62 7.14 -8.70
C THR A 40 -0.96 5.80 -8.40
N LEU A 41 -1.66 4.95 -7.66
CA LEU A 41 -1.22 3.62 -7.27
C LEU A 41 -2.13 2.55 -7.88
N SER A 42 -1.56 1.42 -8.27
CA SER A 42 -2.25 0.27 -8.83
C SER A 42 -1.64 -1.01 -8.24
N PRO A 43 -2.30 -1.72 -7.32
CA PRO A 43 -1.76 -2.95 -6.77
C PRO A 43 -1.62 -4.03 -7.86
N PRO A 44 -0.67 -4.97 -7.72
CA PRO A 44 -0.44 -6.06 -8.66
C PRO A 44 -1.67 -6.95 -8.82
N THR A 45 -2.41 -7.22 -7.76
CA THR A 45 -3.60 -8.07 -7.80
C THR A 45 -4.87 -7.25 -7.57
N PHE A 46 -5.94 -7.55 -8.31
CA PHE A 46 -7.22 -6.85 -8.20
C PHE A 46 -7.92 -7.06 -6.84
N PHE A 47 -7.63 -8.20 -6.20
CA PHE A 47 -8.16 -8.60 -4.90
C PHE A 47 -7.08 -8.61 -3.81
N CYS A 48 -6.07 -7.75 -3.90
CA CYS A 48 -5.18 -7.49 -2.75
C CYS A 48 -6.05 -7.15 -1.52
N PRO A 49 -5.84 -7.77 -0.35
CA PRO A 49 -6.71 -7.53 0.79
C PRO A 49 -6.77 -6.04 1.16
N PRO A 50 -7.97 -5.44 1.28
CA PRO A 50 -8.09 -4.01 1.53
C PRO A 50 -7.40 -3.55 2.81
N LEU A 51 -7.32 -4.42 3.82
CA LEU A 51 -6.64 -4.13 5.09
C LEU A 51 -5.14 -3.86 4.88
N PHE A 52 -4.45 -4.67 4.10
CA PHE A 52 -3.02 -4.51 3.84
C PHE A 52 -2.75 -3.32 2.91
N LEU A 53 -3.61 -3.15 1.91
CA LEU A 53 -3.56 -1.98 1.05
C LEU A 53 -3.79 -0.68 1.83
N TYR A 54 -4.67 -0.68 2.84
CA TYR A 54 -4.87 0.49 3.71
C TYR A 54 -3.63 0.83 4.53
N VAL A 55 -2.93 -0.18 5.07
CA VAL A 55 -1.65 0.02 5.79
C VAL A 55 -0.63 0.72 4.89
N ILE A 56 -0.51 0.30 3.63
CA ILE A 56 0.36 0.95 2.63
C ILE A 56 -0.04 2.40 2.41
N LEU A 57 -1.34 2.64 2.21
CA LEU A 57 -1.88 3.97 1.91
C LEU A 57 -1.68 4.94 3.09
N GLU A 58 -1.84 4.47 4.33
CA GLU A 58 -1.50 5.22 5.54
C GLU A 58 -0.02 5.59 5.56
N GLU A 59 0.89 4.65 5.29
CA GLU A 59 2.33 4.93 5.28
C GLU A 59 2.73 5.92 4.18
N VAL A 60 2.09 5.85 3.00
CA VAL A 60 2.26 6.87 1.94
C VAL A 60 1.80 8.24 2.42
N LYS A 61 0.66 8.34 3.10
CA LYS A 61 0.17 9.61 3.69
C LYS A 61 1.09 10.13 4.78
N GLU A 62 1.65 9.26 5.62
CA GLU A 62 2.59 9.64 6.67
C GLU A 62 3.89 10.20 6.08
N LYS A 63 4.44 9.57 5.04
CA LYS A 63 5.66 10.04 4.36
C LYS A 63 5.44 11.26 3.48
N ILE A 64 4.27 11.38 2.86
CA ILE A 64 3.91 12.48 1.94
C ILE A 64 2.56 13.09 2.37
N PRO A 65 2.53 13.90 3.45
CA PRO A 65 1.28 14.41 4.03
C PRO A 65 0.42 15.26 3.09
N ASN A 66 1.07 16.00 2.18
CA ASN A 66 0.39 16.85 1.19
C ASN A 66 -0.06 16.09 -0.07
N SER A 67 -0.03 14.76 -0.04
CA SER A 67 -0.45 13.93 -1.18
C SER A 67 -1.96 13.77 -1.25
N THR A 68 -2.49 13.60 -2.46
CA THR A 68 -3.79 13.01 -2.76
C THR A 68 -3.52 11.70 -3.49
N ILE A 69 -4.04 10.59 -2.98
CA ILE A 69 -3.78 9.27 -3.54
C ILE A 69 -4.96 8.86 -4.41
N ASN A 70 -4.72 8.39 -5.63
CA ASN A 70 -5.72 7.79 -6.50
C ASN A 70 -5.38 6.30 -6.67
N LEU A 71 -6.21 5.43 -6.12
CA LEU A 71 -6.06 3.99 -6.30
C LEU A 71 -6.83 3.54 -7.55
N VAL A 72 -6.21 2.71 -8.39
CA VAL A 72 -6.84 2.14 -9.59
C VAL A 72 -6.62 0.64 -9.65
N ASN A 73 -7.39 -0.07 -10.49
CA ASN A 73 -7.24 -1.52 -10.74
C ASN A 73 -7.35 -2.40 -9.49
N HIS A 74 -8.22 -2.02 -8.56
CA HIS A 74 -8.54 -2.76 -7.36
C HIS A 74 -10.06 -2.84 -7.19
N HIS A 75 -10.58 -3.95 -6.65
CA HIS A 75 -12.03 -4.16 -6.52
C HIS A 75 -12.72 -3.09 -5.66
N ASP A 76 -12.02 -2.56 -4.66
CA ASP A 76 -12.52 -1.52 -3.75
C ASP A 76 -11.75 -0.19 -3.88
N ALA A 77 -11.28 0.11 -5.11
CA ALA A 77 -10.43 1.27 -5.38
C ALA A 77 -11.06 2.61 -4.99
N GLU A 78 -12.35 2.80 -5.30
CA GLU A 78 -13.09 4.03 -5.03
C GLU A 78 -13.21 4.29 -3.53
N ARG A 79 -13.69 3.30 -2.77
CA ARG A 79 -13.86 3.37 -1.32
C ARG A 79 -12.53 3.66 -0.62
N LEU A 80 -11.48 2.90 -0.94
CA LEU A 80 -10.15 3.09 -0.35
C LEU A 80 -9.59 4.49 -0.65
N THR A 81 -9.73 4.95 -1.90
CA THR A 81 -9.32 6.29 -2.33
C THR A 81 -10.05 7.38 -1.54
N GLU A 82 -11.36 7.26 -1.37
CA GLU A 82 -12.16 8.22 -0.61
C GLU A 82 -11.73 8.24 0.86
N CYS A 83 -11.64 7.07 1.49
CA CYS A 83 -11.35 6.95 2.92
C CYS A 83 -9.97 7.53 3.28
N ILE A 84 -8.92 7.14 2.55
CA ILE A 84 -7.57 7.61 2.87
C ILE A 84 -7.42 9.12 2.66
N ASN A 85 -8.05 9.67 1.63
CA ASN A 85 -7.95 11.11 1.36
C ASN A 85 -8.77 11.96 2.32
N LYS A 86 -9.82 11.40 2.94
CA LYS A 86 -10.56 12.04 4.03
C LYS A 86 -9.90 11.86 5.40
N GLY A 87 -8.83 11.07 5.49
CA GLY A 87 -8.15 10.77 6.76
C GLY A 87 -8.99 9.93 7.71
N LEU A 88 -9.91 9.13 7.17
CA LEU A 88 -10.71 8.18 7.98
C LEU A 88 -9.81 7.04 8.45
N LYS A 89 -10.22 6.34 9.51
CA LYS A 89 -9.60 5.07 9.90
C LYS A 89 -10.21 3.91 9.11
N PHE A 90 -9.48 2.80 9.02
CA PHE A 90 -9.96 1.60 8.32
C PHE A 90 -11.33 1.13 8.81
N HIS A 91 -11.57 1.09 10.13
CA HIS A 91 -12.86 0.67 10.69
C HIS A 91 -14.02 1.64 10.40
N GLU A 92 -13.73 2.91 10.13
CA GLU A 92 -14.73 3.90 9.70
C GLU A 92 -15.05 3.68 8.22
N CYS A 93 -14.03 3.38 7.41
CA CYS A 93 -14.16 3.05 6.00
C CYS A 93 -14.99 1.78 5.77
N TYR A 94 -14.73 0.75 6.58
CA TYR A 94 -15.35 -0.58 6.50
C TYR A 94 -16.38 -0.81 7.62
N SER A 95 -17.15 0.22 7.97
CA SER A 95 -18.16 0.13 9.03
C SER A 95 -19.15 -1.01 8.76
N GLY A 96 -19.32 -1.91 9.72
CA GLY A 96 -20.18 -3.09 9.61
C GLY A 96 -19.54 -4.31 8.94
N GLU A 97 -18.37 -4.16 8.32
CA GLU A 97 -17.62 -5.25 7.68
C GLU A 97 -16.33 -5.58 8.44
N ALA A 98 -15.65 -4.57 8.96
CA ALA A 98 -14.40 -4.71 9.70
C ALA A 98 -14.61 -4.55 11.21
N SER A 99 -14.00 -5.46 11.97
CA SER A 99 -13.84 -5.32 13.42
C SER A 99 -12.79 -4.24 13.75
N SER A 100 -12.71 -3.84 15.02
CA SER A 100 -11.67 -2.92 15.51
C SER A 100 -10.27 -3.54 15.59
N GLU A 101 -10.05 -4.72 15.00
CA GLU A 101 -8.78 -5.48 15.09
C GLU A 101 -7.71 -4.97 14.13
N TYR A 102 -8.01 -4.00 13.27
CA TYR A 102 -7.07 -3.43 12.29
C TYR A 102 -5.70 -3.10 12.91
N GLU A 103 -5.70 -2.36 14.02
CA GLU A 103 -4.47 -1.97 14.71
C GLU A 103 -3.69 -3.16 15.25
N ASP A 104 -4.38 -4.18 15.73
CA ASP A 104 -3.75 -5.39 16.25
C ASP A 104 -3.14 -6.23 15.13
N VAL A 105 -3.83 -6.34 14.00
CA VAL A 105 -3.31 -7.02 12.80
C VAL A 105 -2.09 -6.27 12.25
N LYS A 106 -2.19 -4.95 12.06
CA LYS A 106 -1.08 -4.08 11.60
C LYS A 106 0.16 -4.25 12.48
N LYS A 107 -0.01 -4.22 13.80
CA LYS A 107 1.09 -4.42 14.77
C LYS A 107 1.68 -5.82 14.70
N ARG A 108 0.84 -6.87 14.69
CA ARG A 108 1.30 -8.26 14.65
C ARG A 108 2.04 -8.59 13.37
N PHE A 109 1.57 -8.12 12.21
CA PHE A 109 2.28 -8.30 10.94
C PHE A 109 3.62 -7.57 10.96
N THR A 110 3.65 -6.31 11.40
CA THR A 110 4.90 -5.55 11.54
C THR A 110 5.91 -6.25 12.45
N PHE A 111 5.47 -6.79 13.59
CA PHE A 111 6.34 -7.51 14.52
C PHE A 111 6.82 -8.85 13.93
N LYS A 112 5.92 -9.67 13.38
CA LYS A 112 6.27 -10.99 12.84
C LYS A 112 7.18 -10.90 11.62
N ARG A 113 7.06 -9.87 10.79
CA ARG A 113 8.01 -9.59 9.69
C ARG A 113 9.43 -9.37 10.19
N LYS A 114 9.58 -8.65 11.30
CA LYS A 114 10.87 -8.41 11.97
C LYS A 114 11.39 -9.65 12.72
N GLY A 115 10.53 -10.63 12.99
CA GLY A 115 10.82 -11.87 13.71
C GLY A 115 11.43 -12.96 12.82
N LYS A 116 12.59 -13.48 13.25
CA LYS A 116 13.57 -14.30 12.52
C LYS A 116 13.16 -15.75 12.16
N GLY A 117 11.89 -16.02 11.86
CA GLY A 117 11.49 -17.35 11.37
C GLY A 117 11.86 -17.51 9.90
N SER A 118 12.78 -18.42 9.55
CA SER A 118 13.20 -18.66 8.15
C SER A 118 12.03 -18.95 7.22
N LEU A 119 11.02 -19.68 7.71
CA LEU A 119 9.79 -20.00 6.97
C LEU A 119 8.90 -18.78 6.72
N THR A 120 8.70 -17.92 7.72
CA THR A 120 7.92 -16.68 7.55
C THR A 120 8.58 -15.78 6.50
N GLN A 121 9.91 -15.63 6.59
CA GLN A 121 10.65 -14.82 5.62
C GLN A 121 10.57 -15.40 4.20
N LEU A 122 10.72 -16.72 4.07
CA LEU A 122 10.54 -17.39 2.78
C LEU A 122 9.13 -17.17 2.22
N SER A 123 8.09 -17.32 3.04
CA SER A 123 6.70 -17.12 2.61
C SER A 123 6.44 -15.70 2.10
N LEU A 124 6.92 -14.68 2.80
CA LEU A 124 6.78 -13.28 2.39
C LEU A 124 7.55 -12.99 1.10
N ASN A 125 8.72 -13.62 0.91
CA ASN A 125 9.52 -13.45 -0.29
C ASN A 125 8.87 -14.12 -1.51
N VAL A 126 8.34 -15.33 -1.34
CA VAL A 126 7.59 -16.04 -2.39
C VAL A 126 6.36 -15.23 -2.82
N ASN A 127 5.61 -14.66 -1.86
CA ASN A 127 4.50 -13.77 -2.18
C ASN A 127 4.96 -12.51 -2.93
N GLY A 128 6.11 -11.93 -2.55
CA GLY A 128 6.70 -10.77 -3.24
C GLY A 128 7.06 -11.05 -4.69
N GLU A 129 7.78 -12.15 -4.94
CA GLU A 129 8.12 -12.57 -6.30
C GLU A 129 6.86 -12.85 -7.13
N PHE A 130 5.84 -13.50 -6.56
CA PHE A 130 4.56 -13.70 -7.23
C PHE A 130 3.88 -12.36 -7.60
N CYS A 131 3.80 -11.42 -6.65
CA CYS A 131 3.22 -10.10 -6.92
C CYS A 131 3.99 -9.35 -8.02
N LYS A 132 5.32 -9.46 -8.04
CA LYS A 132 6.16 -8.86 -9.09
C LYS A 132 5.87 -9.45 -10.46
N LEU A 133 5.77 -10.78 -10.57
CA LEU A 133 5.41 -11.46 -11.83
C LEU A 133 4.05 -11.00 -12.34
N VAL A 134 3.05 -10.88 -11.45
CA VAL A 134 1.72 -10.37 -11.83
C VAL A 134 1.80 -8.91 -12.32
N ALA A 135 2.60 -8.08 -11.66
CA ALA A 135 2.79 -6.69 -12.07
C ALA A 135 3.47 -6.57 -13.44
N GLU A 136 4.48 -7.40 -13.70
CA GLU A 136 5.16 -7.49 -15.01
C GLU A 136 4.20 -7.92 -16.12
N ALA A 137 3.40 -8.95 -15.89
CA ALA A 137 2.41 -9.44 -16.86
C ALA A 137 1.27 -8.43 -17.17
N LYS A 138 1.06 -7.41 -16.33
CA LYS A 138 0.08 -6.34 -16.55
C LYS A 138 0.62 -5.18 -17.39
N ASP A 139 1.94 -5.05 -17.48
CA ASP A 139 2.60 -3.98 -18.24
C ASP A 139 2.99 -4.43 -19.67
N GLU A 140 2.79 -5.71 -20.00
CA GLU A 140 2.92 -6.30 -21.35
C GLU A 140 1.67 -6.06 -22.21
#